data_AF-A0ABD6T1I1-F1
#
_entry.id   AF-A0ABD6T1I1-F1
#
_cell.length_a   1.000
_cell.length_b   1.000
_cell.length_c   1.000
_cell.angle_alpha   90.00
_cell.angle_beta   90.00
_cell.angle_gamma   90.00
#
_symmetry.space_group_name_H-M   'P 1'
#
loop_
_entity.id
_entity.type
_entity.pdbx_description
1 polymer ?
#
loop_
_entity_poly.entity_id
_entity_poly.type
_entity_poly.pdbx_seq_one_letter_code
_entity_poly.pdbx_strand_id
1 'polypeptide(L)'
;MGYFKGKQFEKDIILVAVGYYCRFSLSYRDVSEILKERGISIHPTTIMRWVHEYGNLIYQIWKKKNKNTLLSWRLDETYIKIKGKWCYLYRA
;
A
#
# COMPACT_ATOMS: atom_id res chain seq x y z
N MET A 1 -3.68 -15.33 -15.29
CA MET A 1 -4.16 -14.39 -14.25
C MET A 1 -5.05 -15.14 -13.25
N GLY A 2 -4.46 -15.82 -12.28
CA GLY A 2 -5.18 -16.61 -11.26
C GLY A 2 -5.06 -16.07 -9.83
N TYR A 3 -4.51 -14.85 -9.66
CA TYR A 3 -4.08 -14.31 -8.36
C TYR A 3 -5.19 -14.17 -7.32
N PHE A 4 -6.45 -14.13 -7.74
CA PHE A 4 -7.62 -13.99 -6.86
C PHE A 4 -8.49 -15.26 -6.81
N LYS A 5 -8.04 -16.36 -7.44
CA LYS A 5 -8.82 -17.61 -7.49
C LYS A 5 -8.88 -18.21 -6.08
N GLY A 6 -10.10 -18.49 -5.61
CA GLY A 6 -10.33 -19.11 -4.29
C GLY A 6 -10.30 -18.14 -3.10
N LYS A 7 -10.32 -16.82 -3.32
CA LYS A 7 -10.49 -15.84 -2.24
C LYS A 7 -11.98 -15.70 -1.89
N GLN A 8 -12.26 -15.52 -0.60
CA GLN A 8 -13.62 -15.32 -0.08
C GLN A 8 -14.25 -14.01 -0.56
N PHE A 9 -13.44 -12.98 -0.80
CA PHE A 9 -13.89 -11.66 -1.24
C PHE A 9 -13.58 -11.46 -2.72
N GLU A 10 -14.43 -10.68 -3.38
CA GLU A 10 -14.20 -10.29 -4.77
C GLU A 10 -12.89 -9.52 -4.93
N LYS A 11 -12.26 -9.70 -6.10
CA LYS A 11 -10.99 -9.04 -6.45
C LYS A 11 -11.05 -7.52 -6.25
N ASP A 12 -12.20 -6.90 -6.52
CA ASP A 12 -12.35 -5.45 -6.52
C ASP A 12 -12.32 -4.91 -5.08
N ILE A 13 -12.94 -5.62 -4.13
CA ILE A 13 -12.87 -5.28 -2.70
C ILE A 13 -11.42 -5.37 -2.20
N ILE A 14 -10.71 -6.44 -2.58
CA ILE A 14 -9.32 -6.66 -2.17
C ILE A 14 -8.41 -5.55 -2.73
N LEU A 15 -8.57 -5.21 -4.01
CA LEU A 15 -7.79 -4.15 -4.65
C LEU A 15 -8.08 -2.77 -4.03
N VAL A 16 -9.33 -2.47 -3.71
CA VAL A 16 -9.72 -1.22 -3.04
C VAL A 16 -9.10 -1.15 -1.64
N ALA A 17 -9.18 -2.22 -0.85
CA ALA A 17 -8.61 -2.27 0.49
C ALA A 17 -7.08 -2.06 0.49
N VAL A 18 -6.36 -2.80 -0.37
CA VAL A 18 -4.91 -2.67 -0.51
C VAL A 18 -4.53 -1.32 -1.10
N GLY A 19 -5.31 -0.81 -2.06
CA GLY A 19 -5.14 0.51 -2.65
C GLY A 19 -5.27 1.64 -1.63
N TYR A 20 -6.26 1.58 -0.73
CA TYR A 20 -6.40 2.54 0.37
C TYR A 20 -5.17 2.55 1.26
N TYR A 21 -4.70 1.37 1.66
CA TYR A 21 -3.51 1.25 2.50
C TYR A 21 -2.23 1.75 1.81
N CYS A 22 -2.02 1.43 0.52
CA CYS A 22 -0.81 1.83 -0.19
C CYS A 22 -0.80 3.31 -0.58
N ARG A 23 -1.97 3.94 -0.77
CA ARG A 23 -2.07 5.32 -1.25
C ARG A 23 -2.16 6.35 -0.11
N PHE A 24 -2.79 5.99 1.00
CA PHE A 24 -3.03 6.89 2.12
C PHE A 24 -2.30 6.39 3.36
N SER A 25 -1.94 7.29 4.28
CA SER A 25 -1.32 6.94 5.57
C SER A 25 -2.34 6.38 6.57
N LEU A 26 -3.14 5.40 6.14
CA LEU A 26 -4.20 4.76 6.93
C LEU A 26 -3.68 3.51 7.63
N SER A 27 -4.15 3.28 8.85
CA SER A 27 -3.93 2.02 9.57
C SER A 27 -4.82 0.90 9.01
N TYR A 28 -4.47 -0.37 9.28
CA TYR A 28 -5.32 -1.50 8.90
C TYR A 28 -6.71 -1.45 9.55
N ARG A 29 -6.84 -0.81 10.72
CA ARG A 29 -8.13 -0.62 11.39
C ARG A 29 -8.95 0.44 10.68
N ASP A 30 -8.32 1.54 10.28
CA ASP A 30 -8.99 2.64 9.57
C ASP A 30 -9.56 2.13 8.24
N VAL A 31 -8.77 1.34 7.49
CA VAL A 31 -9.26 0.73 6.24
C VAL A 31 -10.42 -0.23 6.50
N SER A 32 -10.38 -0.98 7.59
CA SER A 32 -11.48 -1.86 8.00
C SER A 32 -12.76 -1.07 8.32
N GLU A 33 -12.64 0.05 9.06
CA GLU A 33 -13.77 0.92 9.39
C GLU A 33 -14.38 1.56 8.14
N ILE A 34 -13.56 2.05 7.21
CA ILE A 34 -14.04 2.61 5.92
C ILE A 34 -14.79 1.54 5.11
N LEU A 35 -14.33 0.30 5.10
CA LEU A 35 -15.02 -0.79 4.42
C LEU A 35 -16.32 -1.17 5.14
N LYS A 36 -16.33 -1.10 6.47
CA LYS A 36 -17.52 -1.33 7.30
C LYS A 36 -18.61 -0.30 7.05
N GLU A 37 -18.26 0.98 6.90
CA GLU A 37 -19.19 2.05 6.51
C GLU A 37 -19.84 1.78 5.15
N ARG A 38 -19.16 1.06 4.26
CA ARG A 38 -19.69 0.62 2.96
C ARG A 38 -20.45 -0.71 3.03
N GLY A 39 -20.73 -1.21 4.23
CA GLY A 39 -21.45 -2.47 4.45
C GLY A 39 -20.58 -3.73 4.36
N ILE A 40 -19.25 -3.60 4.26
CA ILE A 40 -18.33 -4.73 4.12
C ILE A 40 -17.56 -4.91 5.43
N SER A 41 -17.98 -5.89 6.25
CA SER A 41 -17.30 -6.20 7.52
C SER A 41 -16.10 -7.11 7.30
N ILE A 42 -14.89 -6.57 7.41
CA ILE A 42 -13.62 -7.30 7.27
C ILE A 42 -12.79 -7.11 8.54
N HIS A 43 -12.09 -8.16 9.00
CA HIS A 43 -11.17 -7.99 10.12
C HIS A 43 -9.85 -7.33 9.67
N PRO A 44 -9.24 -6.41 10.45
CA PRO A 44 -7.99 -5.73 10.08
C PRO A 44 -6.84 -6.67 9.69
N THR A 45 -6.76 -7.86 10.30
CA THR A 45 -5.73 -8.86 9.96
C THR A 45 -5.90 -9.45 8.56
N THR A 46 -7.12 -9.49 8.02
CA THR A 46 -7.37 -9.92 6.65
C THR A 46 -6.80 -8.91 5.66
N ILE A 47 -6.94 -7.61 5.95
CA ILE A 47 -6.35 -6.53 5.15
C ILE A 47 -4.82 -6.62 5.20
N MET A 48 -4.24 -6.85 6.37
CA MET A 48 -2.79 -7.06 6.52
C MET A 48 -2.29 -8.22 5.65
N ARG A 49 -3.01 -9.35 5.62
CA ARG A 49 -2.66 -10.50 4.76
C ARG A 49 -2.71 -10.13 3.28
N TRP A 50 -3.75 -9.42 2.83
CA TRP A 50 -3.83 -8.96 1.45
C TRP A 50 -2.73 -7.97 1.08
N VAL A 51 -2.38 -7.05 1.97
CA VAL A 51 -1.28 -6.10 1.75
C VAL A 51 0.05 -6.83 1.61
N HIS A 52 0.33 -7.83 2.45
CA HIS A 52 1.55 -8.64 2.31
C HIS A 52 1.57 -9.46 1.00
N GLU A 53 0.44 -10.01 0.58
CA GLU A 53 0.33 -10.85 -0.61
C GLU A 53 0.39 -10.02 -1.92
N TYR A 54 -0.35 -8.92 -1.99
CA TYR A 54 -0.56 -8.15 -3.21
C TYR A 54 0.23 -6.83 -3.26
N GLY A 55 0.75 -6.35 -2.13
CA GLY A 55 1.46 -5.07 -2.06
C GLY A 55 2.65 -5.01 -3.00
N ASN A 56 3.46 -6.06 -3.04
CA ASN A 56 4.60 -6.16 -3.96
C ASN A 56 4.15 -6.15 -5.44
N LEU A 57 3.08 -6.86 -5.78
CA LEU A 57 2.56 -6.92 -7.15
C LEU A 57 2.09 -5.54 -7.60
N ILE A 58 1.30 -4.86 -6.77
CA ILE A 58 0.77 -3.52 -7.04
C ILE A 58 1.91 -2.51 -7.16
N TYR A 59 2.91 -2.59 -6.27
CA TYR A 59 4.10 -1.74 -6.32
C TYR A 59 4.88 -1.91 -7.63
N GLN A 60 5.07 -3.14 -8.11
CA GLN A 60 5.77 -3.36 -9.39
C GLN A 60 4.99 -2.80 -10.58
N ILE A 61 3.66 -2.94 -10.60
CA ILE A 61 2.82 -2.36 -11.66
C ILE A 61 2.91 -0.83 -11.63
N TRP A 62 2.83 -0.24 -10.43
CA TRP A 62 2.94 1.21 -10.23
C TRP A 62 4.32 1.73 -10.67
N LYS A 63 5.40 1.06 -10.25
CA LYS A 63 6.79 1.41 -10.62
C LYS A 63 6.99 1.36 -12.13
N LYS A 64 6.42 0.36 -12.81
CA LYS A 64 6.50 0.26 -14.28
C LYS A 64 5.76 1.40 -14.97
N LYS A 65 4.58 1.80 -14.47
CA LYS A 65 3.81 2.93 -15.00
C LYS A 65 4.46 4.29 -14.75
N ASN A 66 5.12 4.47 -13.61
CA ASN A 66 5.78 5.71 -13.22
C ASN A 66 7.26 5.80 -13.63
N LYS A 67 7.70 4.94 -14.55
CA LYS A 67 9.12 4.88 -14.97
C LYS A 67 9.53 6.01 -15.93
N ASN A 68 8.62 6.90 -16.32
CA ASN A 68 8.98 8.06 -17.13
C ASN A 68 9.75 9.07 -16.27
N THR A 69 11.08 8.97 -16.28
CA THR A 69 11.98 9.90 -15.62
C THR A 69 12.33 11.04 -16.55
N LEU A 70 12.15 12.28 -16.08
CA LEU A 70 12.71 13.48 -16.71
C LEU A 70 14.25 13.43 -16.69
N LEU A 71 14.93 14.19 -17.57
CA LEU A 71 16.40 14.25 -17.67
C LEU A 71 17.12 14.77 -16.41
N SER A 72 16.40 15.31 -15.43
CA SER A 72 16.93 15.88 -14.19
C SER A 72 16.65 14.97 -12.99
N TRP A 73 17.66 14.72 -12.17
CA TRP A 73 17.53 14.06 -10.88
C TRP A 73 17.22 15.08 -9.78
N ARG A 74 16.28 14.77 -8.88
CA ARG A 74 16.00 15.58 -7.68
C ARG A 74 16.38 14.74 -6.48
N LEU A 75 17.17 15.31 -5.58
CA LEU A 75 17.56 14.66 -4.33
C LEU A 75 16.82 15.34 -3.18
N ASP A 76 15.99 14.58 -2.47
CA ASP A 76 15.34 15.04 -1.24
C ASP A 76 16.14 14.55 -0.03
N GLU A 77 16.61 15.50 0.78
CA GLU A 77 17.24 15.23 2.07
C GLU A 77 16.19 15.36 3.18
N THR A 78 16.01 14.31 3.99
CA THR A 78 15.06 14.32 5.11
C THR A 78 15.72 13.84 6.38
N TYR A 79 15.54 14.58 7.48
CA TYR A 79 16.07 14.20 8.80
C TYR A 79 15.04 13.35 9.55
N ILE A 80 15.35 12.07 9.76
CA ILE A 80 14.42 11.11 10.38
C ILE A 80 15.04 10.44 11.60
N LYS A 81 14.19 10.08 12.57
CA LYS A 81 14.61 9.42 13.81
C LYS A 81 14.39 7.91 13.70
N ILE A 82 15.47 7.14 13.60
CA ILE A 82 15.43 5.67 13.52
C ILE A 82 15.93 5.11 14.84
N LYS A 83 15.07 4.35 15.55
CA LYS A 83 15.40 3.74 16.87
C LYS A 83 16.02 4.73 17.86
N GLY A 84 15.54 5.97 17.87
CA GLY A 84 16.01 7.02 18.78
C GLY A 84 17.20 7.84 18.30
N LYS A 85 17.90 7.43 17.23
CA LYS A 85 19.02 8.17 16.64
C LYS A 85 18.56 8.96 15.42
N TRP A 86 19.06 10.18 15.26
CA TRP A 86 18.81 10.97 14.07
C TRP A 86 19.68 10.52 12.90
N CYS A 87 19.07 10.35 11.73
CA CYS A 87 19.71 9.90 10.51
C CYS A 87 19.26 10.76 9.33
N TYR A 88 20.19 11.02 8.40
CA TYR A 88 19.87 11.61 7.11
C TYR A 88 19.35 10.52 6.16
N LEU A 89 18.18 10.74 5.59
CA LEU A 89 17.60 9.92 4.54
C LEU A 89 17.68 10.70 3.22
N TYR A 90 18.43 10.16 2.27
CA TYR A 90 18.53 10.67 0.91
C TYR A 90 17.60 9.86 0.00
N ARG A 91 16.71 10.54 -0.73
CA ARG A 91 15.79 9.93 -1.72
C ARG A 91 16.01 10.60 -3.07
N ALA A 92 16.14 9.79 -4.13
CA ALA A 92 16.34 10.23 -5.52
C ALA A 92 15.21 9.70 -6.42
#